data_AF-A0A914YZ98-F1
#
_entry.id   AF-A0A914YZ98-F1
#
_cell.length_a   1.000
_cell.length_b   1.000
_cell.length_c   1.000
_cell.angle_alpha   90.00
_cell.angle_beta   90.00
_cell.angle_gamma   90.00
#
_symmetry.space_group_name_H-M   'P 1'
#
loop_
_entity.id
_entity.type
_entity.pdbx_description
1 polymer ?
#
loop_
_entity_poly.entity_id
_entity_poly.type
_entity_poly.pdbx_seq_one_letter_code
_entity_poly.pdbx_strand_id
1 'polypeptide(L)'
;MGIGHVRYPTAGSSSASEAQPFYVNSPYGITLAHNGNLTNAHELRKKLFEEKRRHINTTSDSEILLNIFASELDNFRHYPLEADNIFAAIAATNRLIRGAYACVAMIIGHGMVAFRDPNGIRPLVLGKRDIDENRTEYMVASESVALDTLGFDFLRDVAPGEAIYITEEGQLFTRQCADNPRACEYGHETGRENCPRMGRSGYRRGDPDPRNLV
;
A
#
# COMPACT_ATOMS: atom_id res chain seq x y z
N MET A 1 7.12 2.60 -15.54
CA MET A 1 6.61 2.42 -14.17
C MET A 1 5.92 1.07 -14.08
N GLY A 2 6.00 0.36 -12.94
CA GLY A 2 5.41 -0.97 -12.79
C GLY A 2 5.28 -1.38 -11.32
N ILE A 3 4.37 -2.32 -11.05
CA ILE A 3 4.18 -2.94 -9.73
C ILE A 3 4.22 -4.46 -9.85
N GLY A 4 4.61 -5.14 -8.78
CA GLY A 4 4.69 -6.61 -8.73
C GLY A 4 4.13 -7.14 -7.42
N HIS A 5 3.71 -8.40 -7.43
CA HIS A 5 3.21 -9.07 -6.24
C HIS A 5 3.63 -10.54 -6.24
N VAL A 6 4.10 -11.03 -5.08
CA VAL A 6 4.32 -12.45 -4.81
C VAL A 6 3.29 -12.88 -3.78
N ARG A 7 2.50 -13.91 -4.10
CA ARG A 7 1.37 -14.32 -3.26
C ARG A 7 1.75 -15.46 -2.33
N TYR A 8 1.41 -15.28 -1.06
CA TYR A 8 1.29 -16.37 -0.10
C TYR A 8 -0.18 -16.82 -0.06
N PRO A 9 -0.52 -18.11 -0.28
CA PRO A 9 -1.90 -18.57 -0.21
C PRO A 9 -2.51 -18.32 1.18
N THR A 10 -3.66 -17.66 1.24
CA THR A 10 -4.42 -17.40 2.47
C THR A 10 -5.86 -17.91 2.32
N ALA A 11 -6.59 -18.01 3.43
CA ALA A 11 -8.01 -18.34 3.40
C ALA A 11 -8.78 -17.30 2.56
N GLY A 12 -9.56 -17.75 1.57
CA GLY A 12 -10.28 -16.88 0.63
C GLY A 12 -9.46 -16.45 -0.59
N SER A 13 -8.19 -16.86 -0.71
CA SER A 13 -7.45 -16.75 -1.96
C SER A 13 -6.62 -18.01 -2.24
N SER A 14 -7.22 -18.99 -2.94
CA SER A 14 -6.60 -20.29 -3.25
C SER A 14 -6.40 -20.57 -4.74
N SER A 15 -7.05 -19.80 -5.63
CA SER A 15 -6.96 -20.01 -7.08
C SER A 15 -5.91 -19.10 -7.74
N ALA A 16 -5.31 -19.55 -8.84
CA ALA A 16 -4.46 -18.72 -9.70
C ALA A 16 -5.19 -17.48 -10.23
N SER A 17 -6.53 -17.56 -10.37
CA SER A 17 -7.39 -16.44 -10.79
C SER A 17 -7.40 -15.26 -9.80
N GLU A 18 -6.87 -15.46 -8.60
CA GLU A 18 -6.76 -14.43 -7.57
C GLU A 18 -5.33 -13.91 -7.43
N ALA A 19 -4.47 -14.19 -8.40
CA ALA A 19 -3.12 -13.64 -8.45
C ALA A 19 -3.22 -12.13 -8.72
N GLN A 20 -2.50 -11.36 -7.91
CA GLN A 20 -2.36 -9.92 -8.06
C GLN A 20 -1.20 -9.59 -9.00
N PRO A 21 -1.14 -8.38 -9.59
CA PRO A 21 -2.05 -7.24 -9.37
C PRO A 21 -3.44 -7.39 -10.00
N PHE A 22 -4.47 -6.83 -9.36
CA PHE A 22 -5.77 -6.65 -10.01
C PHE A 22 -5.82 -5.34 -10.78
N TYR A 23 -6.72 -5.24 -11.75
CA TYR A 23 -6.91 -4.05 -12.59
C TYR A 23 -8.40 -3.77 -12.84
N VAL A 24 -8.75 -2.48 -12.86
CA VAL A 24 -10.03 -1.97 -13.35
C VAL A 24 -9.78 -0.88 -14.39
N ASN A 25 -10.55 -0.89 -15.47
CA ASN A 25 -10.41 0.08 -16.55
C ASN A 25 -11.14 1.41 -16.31
N SER A 26 -11.89 1.54 -15.21
CA SER A 26 -12.63 2.75 -14.89
C SER A 26 -12.69 3.04 -13.38
N PRO A 27 -12.41 4.29 -12.96
CA PRO A 27 -12.00 5.42 -13.80
C PRO A 27 -10.51 5.32 -14.20
N TYR A 28 -10.12 5.96 -15.31
CA TYR A 28 -8.75 6.12 -15.85
C TYR A 28 -7.99 4.84 -16.26
N GLY A 29 -8.09 3.76 -15.48
CA GLY A 29 -7.24 2.58 -15.54
C GLY A 29 -6.36 2.52 -14.29
N ILE A 30 -6.73 1.63 -13.36
CA ILE A 30 -6.08 1.52 -12.05
C ILE A 30 -5.71 0.07 -11.80
N THR A 31 -4.46 -0.17 -11.41
CA THR A 31 -4.00 -1.47 -10.94
C THR A 31 -3.48 -1.39 -9.52
N LEU A 32 -3.68 -2.43 -8.71
CA LEU A 32 -3.30 -2.44 -7.31
C LEU A 32 -2.77 -3.82 -6.88
N ALA A 33 -1.69 -3.78 -6.10
CA ALA A 33 -1.15 -4.89 -5.34
C ALA A 33 -1.24 -4.58 -3.83
N HIS A 34 -1.56 -5.59 -3.04
CA HIS A 34 -1.91 -5.47 -1.64
C HIS A 34 -1.35 -6.65 -0.84
N ASN A 35 -0.60 -6.32 0.22
CA ASN A 35 -0.24 -7.25 1.27
C ASN A 35 -1.07 -6.93 2.52
N GLY A 36 -1.99 -7.82 2.90
CA GLY A 36 -2.87 -7.54 4.02
C GLY A 36 -4.13 -8.39 4.05
N ASN A 37 -5.08 -7.98 4.89
CA ASN A 37 -6.44 -8.52 4.91
C ASN A 37 -7.44 -7.45 5.37
N LEU A 38 -8.55 -7.30 4.66
CA LEU A 38 -9.68 -6.46 5.07
C LEU A 38 -10.67 -7.25 5.94
N THR A 39 -10.90 -6.78 7.17
CA THR A 39 -11.80 -7.43 8.13
C THR A 39 -13.27 -7.19 7.83
N ASN A 40 -13.60 -6.14 7.08
CA ASN A 40 -14.96 -5.80 6.66
C ASN A 40 -15.23 -6.06 5.17
N ALA A 41 -14.48 -6.96 4.53
CA ALA A 41 -14.59 -7.26 3.10
C ALA A 41 -16.03 -7.59 2.64
N HIS A 42 -16.79 -8.37 3.43
CA HIS A 42 -18.17 -8.73 3.09
C HIS A 42 -19.12 -7.51 3.05
N GLU A 43 -18.98 -6.59 4.01
CA GLU A 43 -19.75 -5.33 4.06
C GLU A 43 -19.41 -4.45 2.85
N LEU A 44 -18.12 -4.29 2.54
CA LEU A 44 -17.64 -3.48 1.43
C LEU A 44 -18.10 -4.03 0.07
N ARG A 45 -18.08 -5.35 -0.10
CA ARG A 45 -18.59 -6.01 -1.32
C ARG A 45 -20.06 -5.67 -1.56
N LYS A 46 -20.88 -5.75 -0.51
CA LYS A 46 -22.30 -5.40 -0.58
C LYS A 46 -22.48 -3.92 -0.96
N LYS A 47 -21.74 -3.02 -0.30
CA LYS A 47 -21.78 -1.58 -0.59
C LYS A 47 -21.41 -1.24 -2.04
N LEU A 48 -20.35 -1.84 -2.56
CA LEU A 48 -19.91 -1.66 -3.96
C LEU A 48 -20.98 -2.11 -4.97
N PHE A 49 -21.67 -3.21 -4.67
CA PHE A 49 -22.74 -3.72 -5.51
C PHE A 49 -23.97 -2.80 -5.49
N GLU A 50 -24.44 -2.42 -4.30
CA GLU A 50 -25.70 -1.66 -4.12
C GLU A 50 -25.56 -0.19 -4.54
N GLU A 51 -24.48 0.50 -4.14
CA GLU A 51 -24.34 1.94 -4.36
C GLU A 51 -23.66 2.27 -5.70
N LYS A 52 -22.72 1.43 -6.14
CA LYS A 52 -21.83 1.72 -7.27
C LYS A 52 -22.02 0.78 -8.45
N ARG A 53 -22.81 -0.30 -8.29
CA ARG A 53 -23.02 -1.36 -9.30
C ARG A 53 -21.70 -1.97 -9.79
N ARG A 54 -20.69 -2.02 -8.91
CA ARG A 54 -19.39 -2.66 -9.18
C ARG A 54 -19.44 -4.11 -8.76
N HIS A 55 -19.37 -5.02 -9.72
CA HIS A 55 -19.31 -6.45 -9.46
C HIS A 55 -17.87 -6.88 -9.13
N ILE A 56 -17.72 -7.75 -8.13
CA ILE A 56 -16.43 -8.32 -7.71
C ILE A 56 -16.42 -9.77 -8.18
N ASN A 57 -15.45 -10.12 -9.03
CA ASN A 57 -15.42 -11.40 -9.71
C ASN A 57 -14.74 -12.50 -8.89
N THR A 58 -13.92 -12.14 -7.89
CA THR A 58 -13.18 -13.09 -7.07
C THR A 58 -13.58 -13.06 -5.60
N THR A 59 -12.99 -13.94 -4.79
CA THR A 59 -13.08 -13.88 -3.31
C THR A 59 -11.97 -13.04 -2.67
N SER A 60 -11.04 -12.51 -3.47
CA SER A 60 -9.96 -11.66 -2.97
C SER A 60 -10.48 -10.31 -2.47
N ASP A 61 -10.12 -9.98 -1.23
CA ASP A 61 -10.32 -8.67 -0.64
C ASP A 61 -9.50 -7.56 -1.33
N SER A 62 -8.46 -7.93 -2.07
CA SER A 62 -7.62 -7.00 -2.82
C SER A 62 -8.36 -6.42 -4.03
N GLU A 63 -9.23 -7.21 -4.67
CA GLU A 63 -10.13 -6.71 -5.73
C GLU A 63 -11.18 -5.75 -5.16
N ILE A 64 -11.66 -6.02 -3.94
CA ILE A 64 -12.58 -5.12 -3.21
C ILE A 64 -11.87 -3.80 -2.89
N LEU A 65 -10.65 -3.85 -2.36
CA LEU A 65 -9.84 -2.68 -2.03
C LEU A 65 -9.61 -1.80 -3.28
N LEU A 66 -9.21 -2.42 -4.39
CA LEU A 66 -9.06 -1.74 -5.67
C LEU A 66 -10.36 -1.03 -6.09
N ASN A 67 -11.51 -1.70 -5.98
CA ASN A 67 -12.79 -1.12 -6.40
C ASN A 67 -13.30 -0.01 -5.47
N ILE A 68 -13.02 -0.07 -4.16
CA ILE A 68 -13.30 1.04 -3.25
C ILE A 68 -12.44 2.25 -3.66
N PHE A 69 -11.13 2.05 -3.84
CA PHE A 69 -10.24 3.14 -4.24
C PHE A 69 -10.64 3.75 -5.59
N ALA A 70 -10.95 2.92 -6.58
CA ALA A 70 -11.46 3.34 -7.88
C ALA A 70 -12.79 4.11 -7.76
N SER A 71 -13.70 3.68 -6.88
CA SER A 71 -14.96 4.38 -6.64
C SER A 71 -14.75 5.76 -6.02
N GLU A 72 -13.75 5.94 -5.15
CA GLU A 72 -13.46 7.25 -4.56
C GLU A 72 -12.80 8.19 -5.57
N LEU A 73 -11.95 7.68 -6.46
CA LEU A 73 -11.36 8.44 -7.56
C LEU A 73 -12.40 8.87 -8.62
N ASP A 74 -13.48 8.11 -8.79
CA ASP A 74 -14.56 8.38 -9.76
C ASP A 74 -15.42 9.59 -9.36
N ASN A 75 -15.28 10.10 -8.13
CA ASN A 75 -16.01 11.27 -7.66
C ASN A 75 -15.46 12.59 -8.23
N PHE A 76 -14.25 12.60 -8.81
CA PHE A 76 -13.61 13.79 -9.37
C PHE A 76 -13.88 13.89 -10.87
N ARG A 77 -14.41 15.04 -11.32
CA ARG A 77 -14.87 15.24 -12.71
C ARG A 77 -13.84 15.92 -13.62
N HIS A 78 -12.90 16.67 -13.04
CA HIS A 78 -11.85 17.33 -13.81
C HIS A 78 -10.71 16.34 -14.11
N TYR A 79 -9.96 16.64 -15.18
CA TYR A 79 -8.81 15.86 -15.61
C TYR A 79 -7.66 16.83 -15.97
N PRO A 80 -6.40 16.53 -15.58
CA PRO A 80 -5.95 15.39 -14.78
C PRO A 80 -6.37 15.50 -13.31
N LEU A 81 -6.22 14.41 -12.54
CA LEU A 81 -6.33 14.47 -11.08
C LEU A 81 -5.09 15.14 -10.50
N GLU A 82 -5.31 16.06 -9.57
CA GLU A 82 -4.25 16.64 -8.77
C GLU A 82 -3.87 15.67 -7.63
N ALA A 83 -2.65 15.83 -7.10
CA ALA A 83 -2.20 15.05 -5.94
C ALA A 83 -3.21 15.10 -4.79
N ASP A 84 -3.86 16.25 -4.58
CA ASP A 84 -4.89 16.44 -3.56
C ASP A 84 -6.11 15.54 -3.75
N ASN A 85 -6.53 15.31 -5.00
CA ASN A 85 -7.65 14.44 -5.30
C ASN A 85 -7.31 12.97 -5.01
N ILE A 86 -6.10 12.56 -5.38
CA ILE A 86 -5.59 11.21 -5.12
C ILE A 86 -5.50 10.95 -3.62
N PHE A 87 -4.90 11.87 -2.85
CA PHE A 87 -4.80 11.73 -1.40
C PHE A 87 -6.18 11.78 -0.71
N ALA A 88 -7.10 12.61 -1.20
CA ALA A 88 -8.47 12.63 -0.69
C ALA A 88 -9.19 11.29 -0.93
N ALA A 89 -9.01 10.66 -2.09
CA ALA A 89 -9.55 9.34 -2.38
C ALA A 89 -8.95 8.25 -1.45
N ILE A 90 -7.63 8.32 -1.18
CA ILE A 90 -6.99 7.39 -0.24
C ILE A 90 -7.52 7.61 1.17
N ALA A 91 -7.71 8.86 1.60
CA ALA A 91 -8.27 9.16 2.91
C ALA A 91 -9.73 8.68 3.06
N ALA A 92 -10.56 8.87 2.03
CA ALA A 92 -11.91 8.33 1.99
C ALA A 92 -11.90 6.78 2.02
N THR A 93 -10.98 6.16 1.28
CA THR A 93 -10.77 4.71 1.30
C THR A 93 -10.44 4.23 2.71
N ASN A 94 -9.46 4.85 3.38
CA ASN A 94 -9.05 4.52 4.75
C ASN A 94 -10.20 4.62 5.78
N ARG A 95 -11.19 5.49 5.56
CA ARG A 95 -12.38 5.61 6.43
C ARG A 95 -13.37 4.47 6.22
N LEU A 96 -13.43 3.91 5.01
CA LEU A 96 -14.34 2.83 4.65
C LEU A 96 -13.76 1.45 5.00
N ILE A 97 -12.49 1.22 4.68
CA ILE A 97 -11.84 -0.08 4.85
C ILE A 97 -11.34 -0.25 6.29
N ARG A 98 -11.44 -1.48 6.81
CA ARG A 98 -10.90 -1.86 8.11
C ARG A 98 -10.04 -3.10 7.96
N GLY A 99 -8.89 -3.12 8.63
CA GLY A 99 -7.95 -4.23 8.55
C GLY A 99 -6.51 -3.76 8.58
N ALA A 100 -5.65 -4.57 7.98
CA ALA A 100 -4.21 -4.33 7.88
C ALA A 100 -3.82 -4.42 6.41
N TYR A 101 -3.08 -3.45 5.88
CA TYR A 101 -2.78 -3.36 4.46
C TYR A 101 -1.53 -2.51 4.19
N ALA A 102 -0.70 -3.01 3.30
CA ALA A 102 0.31 -2.24 2.58
C ALA A 102 -0.03 -2.36 1.09
N CYS A 103 -0.31 -1.23 0.46
CA CYS A 103 -0.78 -1.18 -0.92
C CYS A 103 0.20 -0.40 -1.78
N VAL A 104 0.35 -0.86 -3.03
CA VAL A 104 0.94 -0.10 -4.12
C VAL A 104 0.01 -0.18 -5.32
N ALA A 105 -0.24 0.96 -5.97
CA ALA A 105 -1.13 1.05 -7.11
C ALA A 105 -0.58 2.01 -8.16
N MET A 106 -1.05 1.86 -9.39
CA MET A 106 -0.77 2.81 -10.48
C MET A 106 -2.07 3.29 -11.09
N ILE A 107 -2.09 4.56 -11.48
CA ILE A 107 -3.19 5.21 -12.18
C ILE A 107 -2.64 5.72 -13.50
N ILE A 108 -3.22 5.27 -14.63
CA ILE A 108 -2.76 5.63 -15.98
C ILE A 108 -2.81 7.16 -16.16
N GLY A 109 -1.73 7.75 -16.70
CA GLY A 109 -1.62 9.18 -16.97
C GLY A 109 -1.48 10.04 -15.71
N HIS A 110 -1.10 9.43 -14.58
CA HIS A 110 -0.91 10.13 -13.31
C HIS A 110 0.33 9.64 -12.56
N GLY A 111 0.49 8.32 -12.34
CA GLY A 111 1.66 7.76 -11.67
C GLY A 111 1.38 6.64 -10.66
N MET A 112 2.28 6.48 -9.70
CA MET A 112 2.26 5.41 -8.69
C MET A 112 1.88 5.97 -7.33
N VAL A 113 0.99 5.28 -6.62
CA VAL A 113 0.69 5.54 -5.21
C VAL A 113 1.05 4.35 -4.34
N ALA A 114 1.43 4.62 -3.11
CA ALA A 114 1.64 3.59 -2.10
C ALA A 114 1.10 4.08 -0.76
N PHE A 115 0.38 3.25 -0.03
CA PHE A 115 -0.20 3.66 1.25
C PHE A 115 -0.29 2.50 2.23
N ARG A 116 -0.25 2.85 3.52
CA ARG A 116 -0.17 1.91 4.63
C ARG A 116 -1.36 2.07 5.57
N ASP A 117 -1.80 0.99 6.20
CA ASP A 117 -2.89 1.02 7.16
C ASP A 117 -2.62 1.98 8.33
N PRO A 118 -3.67 2.58 8.95
CA PRO A 118 -3.54 3.54 10.04
C PRO A 118 -2.81 3.02 11.28
N ASN A 119 -2.71 1.69 11.42
CA ASN A 119 -2.04 1.03 12.53
C ASN A 119 -0.58 0.64 12.19
N GLY A 120 -0.17 0.79 10.93
CA GLY A 120 1.16 0.40 10.45
C GLY A 120 1.45 -1.10 10.57
N ILE A 121 0.43 -1.96 10.49
CA ILE A 121 0.58 -3.40 10.76
C ILE A 121 1.41 -4.08 9.67
N ARG A 122 1.15 -3.78 8.39
CA ARG A 122 1.88 -4.40 7.27
C ARG A 122 3.11 -3.58 6.89
N PRO A 123 4.28 -4.18 6.67
CA PRO A 123 5.50 -3.44 6.39
C PRO A 123 5.47 -2.82 4.99
N LEU A 124 5.99 -1.61 4.88
CA LEU A 124 6.14 -0.89 3.62
C LEU A 124 7.26 0.14 3.77
N VAL A 125 8.26 0.08 2.90
CA VAL A 125 9.42 0.97 2.90
C VAL A 125 9.50 1.75 1.59
N LEU A 126 10.08 2.94 1.64
CA LEU A 126 10.37 3.79 0.49
C LEU A 126 11.88 3.89 0.31
N GLY A 127 12.33 3.76 -0.94
CA GLY A 127 13.70 4.03 -1.36
C GLY A 127 13.75 4.92 -2.59
N LYS A 128 14.94 5.46 -2.86
CA LYS A 128 15.23 6.25 -4.06
C LYS A 128 16.54 5.84 -4.72
N ARG A 129 16.71 6.20 -5.97
CA ARG A 129 17.97 6.06 -6.70
C ARG A 129 18.18 7.27 -7.59
N ASP A 130 19.22 8.03 -7.30
CA ASP A 130 19.58 9.18 -8.13
C ASP A 130 20.35 8.68 -9.37
N ILE A 131 19.85 9.01 -10.57
CA ILE A 131 20.45 8.62 -11.85
C ILE A 131 21.39 9.71 -12.34
N ASP A 132 20.94 10.96 -12.24
CA ASP A 132 21.69 12.19 -12.50
C ASP A 132 21.06 13.36 -11.73
N GLU A 133 21.57 14.57 -11.94
CA GLU A 133 21.13 15.79 -11.21
C GLU A 133 19.63 16.09 -11.32
N ASN A 134 18.94 15.61 -12.36
CA ASN A 134 17.53 15.92 -12.64
C ASN A 134 16.61 14.70 -12.60
N ARG A 135 17.14 13.49 -12.41
CA ARG A 135 16.36 12.24 -12.45
C ARG A 135 16.62 11.41 -11.21
N THR A 136 15.57 11.25 -10.42
CA THR A 136 15.52 10.33 -9.28
C THR A 136 14.42 9.30 -9.53
N GLU A 137 14.78 8.03 -9.41
CA GLU A 137 13.82 6.93 -9.40
C GLU A 137 13.38 6.63 -7.97
N TYR A 138 12.14 6.19 -7.80
CA TYR A 138 11.59 5.81 -6.50
C TYR A 138 11.06 4.38 -6.55
N MET A 139 11.20 3.67 -5.43
CA MET A 139 10.67 2.33 -5.26
C MET A 139 10.05 2.19 -3.88
N VAL A 140 8.94 1.46 -3.82
CA VAL A 140 8.38 0.97 -2.56
C VAL A 140 8.43 -0.55 -2.53
N ALA A 141 8.62 -1.13 -1.35
CA ALA A 141 8.67 -2.57 -1.16
C ALA A 141 8.19 -2.96 0.24
N SER A 142 7.78 -4.21 0.43
CA SER A 142 7.45 -4.74 1.76
C SER A 142 8.67 -4.81 2.67
N GLU A 143 9.87 -5.00 2.12
CA GLU A 143 11.13 -5.16 2.88
C GLU A 143 12.27 -4.40 2.20
N SER A 144 13.22 -3.88 2.99
CA SER A 144 14.36 -3.09 2.50
C SER A 144 15.32 -3.88 1.62
N VAL A 145 15.38 -5.21 1.77
CA VAL A 145 16.25 -6.08 0.97
C VAL A 145 15.96 -5.98 -0.54
N ALA A 146 14.71 -5.68 -0.92
CA ALA A 146 14.35 -5.44 -2.31
C ALA A 146 15.00 -4.15 -2.87
N LEU A 147 15.11 -3.11 -2.03
CA LEU A 147 15.81 -1.86 -2.37
C LEU A 147 17.30 -2.13 -2.52
N ASP A 148 17.89 -2.83 -1.54
CA ASP A 148 19.32 -3.15 -1.51
C ASP A 148 19.76 -3.95 -2.75
N THR A 149 18.95 -4.93 -3.16
CA THR A 149 19.24 -5.80 -4.31
C THR A 149 19.28 -5.03 -5.64
N LEU A 150 18.55 -3.92 -5.73
CA LEU A 150 18.43 -3.10 -6.94
C LEU A 150 19.26 -1.80 -6.86
N GLY A 151 20.03 -1.62 -5.79
CA GLY A 151 20.86 -0.44 -5.57
C GLY A 151 20.05 0.84 -5.32
N PHE A 152 18.88 0.72 -4.69
CA PHE A 152 18.12 1.86 -4.18
C PHE A 152 18.58 2.19 -2.76
N ASP A 153 18.79 3.47 -2.49
CA ASP A 153 19.02 3.97 -1.15
C ASP A 153 17.73 3.91 -0.34
N PHE A 154 17.81 3.32 0.85
CA PHE A 154 16.71 3.33 1.80
C PHE A 154 16.46 4.77 2.29
N LEU A 155 15.24 5.26 2.14
CA LEU A 155 14.84 6.56 2.69
C LEU A 155 14.26 6.40 4.09
N ARG A 156 13.17 5.64 4.21
CA ARG A 156 12.43 5.42 5.46
C ARG A 156 11.32 4.39 5.28
N ASP A 157 10.78 3.94 6.40
CA ASP A 157 9.47 3.29 6.45
C ASP A 157 8.36 4.28 6.03
N VAL A 158 7.34 3.78 5.35
CA VAL A 158 6.07 4.50 5.13
C VAL A 158 5.33 4.55 6.45
N ALA A 159 4.94 5.74 6.89
CA ALA A 159 4.33 5.93 8.20
C ALA A 159 2.91 5.33 8.25
N PRO A 160 2.39 4.98 9.44
CA PRO A 160 1.00 4.52 9.60
C PRO A 160 0.01 5.55 9.04
N GLY A 161 -0.89 5.10 8.15
CA GLY A 161 -1.88 5.96 7.48
C GLY A 161 -1.33 6.88 6.40
N GLU A 162 -0.02 6.91 6.18
CA GLU A 162 0.60 7.72 5.15
C GLU A 162 0.34 7.17 3.75
N ALA A 163 0.17 8.09 2.81
CA ALA A 163 0.20 7.83 1.39
C ALA A 163 1.38 8.56 0.73
N ILE A 164 1.95 7.89 -0.26
CA ILE A 164 2.98 8.38 -1.16
C ILE A 164 2.37 8.43 -2.56
N TYR A 165 2.66 9.48 -3.30
CA TYR A 165 2.32 9.60 -4.71
C TYR A 165 3.58 10.05 -5.48
N ILE A 166 3.92 9.31 -6.52
CA ILE A 166 5.05 9.59 -7.41
C ILE A 166 4.49 9.77 -8.82
N THR A 167 4.66 10.96 -9.39
CA THR A 167 4.15 11.28 -10.73
C THR A 167 4.92 10.56 -11.83
N GLU A 168 4.40 10.57 -13.05
CA GLU A 168 5.12 10.01 -14.21
C GLU A 168 6.43 10.77 -14.51
N GLU A 169 6.51 12.04 -14.12
CA GLU A 169 7.69 12.90 -14.22
C GLU A 169 8.70 12.68 -13.09
N GLY A 170 8.38 11.83 -12.09
CA GLY A 170 9.28 11.51 -10.98
C GLY A 170 9.18 12.46 -9.78
N GLN A 171 8.13 13.27 -9.67
CA GLN A 171 7.92 14.12 -8.49
C GLN A 171 7.32 13.31 -7.33
N LEU A 172 7.93 13.39 -6.14
CA LEU A 172 7.48 12.71 -4.93
C LEU A 172 6.61 13.63 -4.06
N PHE A 173 5.39 13.18 -3.78
CA PHE A 173 4.45 13.79 -2.83
C PHE A 173 4.12 12.80 -1.72
N THR A 174 3.93 13.29 -0.50
CA THR A 174 3.49 12.47 0.63
C THR A 174 2.40 13.17 1.44
N ARG A 175 1.49 12.41 2.05
CA ARG A 175 0.43 12.95 2.89
C ARG A 175 -0.08 11.95 3.92
N GLN A 176 -0.37 12.43 5.12
CA GLN A 176 -1.14 11.67 6.11
C GLN A 176 -2.60 11.57 5.67
N CYS A 177 -3.09 10.35 5.45
CA CYS A 177 -4.42 10.07 4.93
C CYS A 177 -5.29 9.27 5.91
N ALA A 178 -4.91 9.17 7.18
CA ALA A 178 -5.71 8.57 8.24
C ALA A 178 -5.92 9.53 9.40
N ASP A 179 -7.10 9.45 10.01
CA ASP A 179 -7.41 10.18 11.24
C ASP A 179 -6.79 9.41 12.43
N ASN A 180 -5.99 10.09 13.27
CA ASN A 180 -5.34 9.52 14.46
C ASN A 180 -4.53 8.22 14.22
N PRO A 181 -3.52 8.24 13.33
CA PRO A 181 -2.67 7.08 13.07
C PRO A 181 -1.95 6.62 14.35
N ARG A 182 -1.85 5.31 14.55
CA ARG A 182 -1.14 4.71 15.68
C ARG A 182 -0.09 3.77 15.16
N ALA A 183 1.17 3.95 15.55
CA ALA A 183 2.16 2.93 15.25
C ALA A 183 1.88 1.69 16.10
N CYS A 184 1.79 0.53 15.47
CA CYS A 184 2.08 -0.73 16.15
C CYS A 184 3.56 -0.71 16.56
N GLU A 185 3.84 -0.25 17.79
CA GLU A 185 5.17 -0.34 18.38
C GLU A 185 5.50 -1.81 18.66
N TYR A 186 6.46 -2.36 17.91
CA TYR A 186 7.19 -3.55 18.33
C TYR A 186 8.22 -3.14 19.39
N GLY A 187 7.77 -3.04 20.64
CA GLY A 187 8.62 -2.77 21.79
C GLY A 187 8.81 -4.04 22.63
N HIS A 188 10.07 -4.41 22.88
CA HIS A 188 10.41 -5.18 24.08
C HIS A 188 9.76 -4.45 25.27
N GLU A 189 8.99 -5.16 26.10
CA GLU A 189 8.48 -4.73 27.43
C GLU A 189 7.14 -3.99 27.58
N THR A 190 6.30 -3.77 26.56
CA THR A 190 4.92 -3.32 26.84
C THR A 190 3.88 -4.33 26.39
N GLY A 191 3.28 -5.03 27.36
CA GLY A 191 2.24 -6.05 27.19
C GLY A 191 0.93 -5.55 26.57
N ARG A 192 0.95 -5.20 25.29
CA ARG A 192 -0.25 -5.02 24.47
C ARG A 192 -0.42 -6.27 23.59
N GLU A 193 -1.28 -7.18 24.06
CA GLU A 193 -1.48 -8.54 23.51
C GLU A 193 -2.09 -8.62 22.09
N ASN A 194 -2.33 -7.50 21.40
CA ASN A 194 -3.13 -7.49 20.17
C ASN A 194 -2.36 -7.29 18.86
N CYS A 195 -1.02 -7.41 18.86
CA CYS A 195 -0.23 -7.33 17.61
C CYS A 195 0.27 -8.72 17.18
N PRO A 196 -0.21 -9.28 16.05
CA PRO A 196 0.33 -10.54 15.53
C PRO A 196 1.81 -10.36 15.14
N ARG A 197 2.68 -11.26 15.63
CA ARG A 197 4.10 -11.39 15.26
C ARG A 197 4.27 -11.59 13.76
N MET A 198 4.45 -10.50 13.01
CA MET A 198 5.09 -10.54 11.69
C MET A 198 6.52 -10.05 11.84
N GLY A 199 7.46 -10.96 11.60
CA GLY A 199 8.87 -10.77 11.88
C GLY A 199 9.44 -9.55 11.16
N ARG A 200 10.03 -8.62 11.93
CA ARG A 200 11.15 -7.86 11.37
C ARG A 200 12.22 -8.89 11.05
N SER A 201 12.62 -8.99 9.78
CA SER A 201 13.91 -9.59 9.44
C SER A 201 14.98 -8.81 10.22
N GLY A 202 15.57 -9.44 11.23
CA GLY A 202 16.47 -8.84 12.22
C GLY A 202 17.86 -8.53 11.67
N TYR A 203 17.97 -8.08 10.42
CA TYR A 203 19.25 -7.73 9.81
C TYR A 203 19.14 -6.37 9.12
N ARG A 204 19.30 -5.29 9.89
CA ARG A 204 19.64 -3.97 9.36
C ARG A 204 21.16 -3.84 9.36
N ARG A 205 21.77 -3.42 8.24
CA ARG A 205 23.17 -2.99 8.27
C ARG A 205 23.28 -1.82 9.25
N GLY A 206 24.03 -2.01 10.34
CA GLY A 206 24.25 -1.02 11.39
C GLY A 206 23.75 -1.43 12.78
N ASP A 207 22.93 -2.48 12.89
CA ASP A 207 22.66 -3.08 14.20
C ASP A 207 23.89 -3.90 14.65
N PRO A 208 24.37 -3.75 15.90
CA PRO A 208 25.48 -4.55 16.41
C PRO A 208 25.11 -6.04 16.40
N ASP A 209 25.99 -6.91 15.89
CA ASP A 209 25.79 -8.36 15.93
C ASP A 209 25.67 -8.79 17.41
N PRO A 210 24.54 -9.38 17.84
CA PRO A 210 24.37 -9.84 19.21
C PRO A 210 25.37 -10.94 19.61
N ARG A 211 26.12 -11.52 18.66
CA ARG A 211 27.21 -12.46 18.92
C ARG A 211 28.54 -11.82 19.31
N ASN A 212 28.66 -10.48 19.24
CA ASN A 212 29.83 -9.74 19.68
C ASN A 212 29.66 -9.10 21.07
N LEU A 213 28.61 -9.47 21.82
CA LEU A 213 28.41 -9.10 23.22
C LEU A 213 28.57 -10.34 24.12
N VAL A 214 29.79 -10.89 24.16
CA VAL A 214 30.30 -11.75 25.25
C VAL A 214 31.77 -11.42 25.46
#